data_AF-A0A261Y4F7-F1
#
_entry.id   AF-A0A261Y4F7-F1
#
_cell.length_a   1.000
_cell.length_b   1.000
_cell.length_c   1.000
_cell.angle_alpha   90.00
_cell.angle_beta   90.00
_cell.angle_gamma   90.00
#
_symmetry.space_group_name_H-M   'P 1'
#
loop_
_entity.id
_entity.type
_entity.pdbx_description
1 polymer ?
#
loop_
_entity_poly.entity_id
_entity_poly.type
_entity_poly.pdbx_seq_one_letter_code
_entity_poly.pdbx_strand_id
1 'polypeptide(L)'
;MECESCEGCFSGAGSCGVPSTQSKTYKAVSPLIRLALKECDHDESMSGKTAQHTSADPTARSCLQDATGPRHTINDICHLLSHDNYSSYAALAAASSQLSPRDFLSLADHLLTHNITGLLIAWAWSFAKENASVFKDQLERDDPSLIHHINGEAEIYEVFNPAVGPVGRCI
;
A
#
# COMPACT_ATOMS: atom_id res chain seq x y z
N MET A 1 -34.10 -9.69 49.92
CA MET A 1 -33.30 -8.46 50.02
C MET A 1 -31.95 -8.86 50.57
N GLU A 2 -30.91 -8.17 50.14
CA GLU A 2 -29.50 -8.35 50.51
C GLU A 2 -28.76 -9.44 49.73
N CYS A 3 -28.17 -9.04 48.60
CA CYS A 3 -26.87 -9.53 48.21
C CYS A 3 -26.00 -8.33 47.84
N GLU A 4 -24.85 -8.32 48.48
CA GLU A 4 -23.88 -7.25 48.62
C GLU A 4 -23.15 -6.94 47.31
N SER A 5 -22.60 -5.73 47.30
CA SER A 5 -21.74 -5.15 46.28
C SER A 5 -20.60 -6.07 45.81
N CYS A 6 -20.49 -6.25 44.49
CA CYS A 6 -19.20 -6.52 43.83
C CYS A 6 -18.75 -5.23 43.14
N GLU A 7 -18.13 -4.34 43.91
CA GLU A 7 -17.15 -3.40 43.39
C GLU A 7 -15.91 -4.19 42.97
N GLY A 8 -15.36 -3.88 41.79
CA GLY A 8 -13.96 -4.17 41.49
C GLY A 8 -13.73 -5.13 40.34
N CYS A 9 -13.67 -4.59 39.11
CA CYS A 9 -12.71 -5.00 38.09
C CYS A 9 -12.58 -3.90 37.00
N PHE A 10 -12.14 -2.71 37.41
CA PHE A 10 -11.56 -1.72 36.52
C PHE A 10 -10.10 -1.52 36.93
N SER A 11 -9.22 -2.36 36.39
CA SER A 11 -7.80 -2.08 36.12
C SER A 11 -7.08 -3.35 35.64
N GLY A 12 -6.52 -3.31 34.44
CA GLY A 12 -5.35 -4.12 34.08
C GLY A 12 -5.57 -5.18 33.00
N ALA A 13 -4.94 -4.91 31.85
CA ALA A 13 -4.31 -5.88 30.97
C ALA A 13 -5.20 -6.98 30.35
N GLY A 14 -5.70 -6.67 29.16
CA GLY A 14 -6.31 -7.67 28.28
C GLY A 14 -6.51 -7.11 26.88
N SER A 15 -5.43 -6.60 26.28
CA SER A 15 -5.38 -6.45 24.83
C SER A 15 -5.55 -7.84 24.23
N CYS A 16 -6.80 -8.21 23.95
CA CYS A 16 -7.11 -9.27 23.00
C CYS A 16 -6.69 -8.73 21.63
N GLY A 17 -5.38 -8.80 21.37
CA GLY A 17 -4.77 -8.45 20.12
C GLY A 17 -5.31 -9.40 19.06
N VAL A 18 -6.39 -8.99 18.41
CA VAL A 18 -6.73 -9.47 17.08
C VAL A 18 -5.44 -9.26 16.26
N PRO A 19 -4.87 -10.30 15.63
CA PRO A 19 -3.63 -10.12 14.87
C PRO A 19 -3.88 -9.03 13.84
N SER A 20 -3.26 -7.86 14.01
CA SER A 20 -3.56 -6.73 13.15
C SER A 20 -3.21 -7.10 11.72
N THR A 21 -4.17 -6.97 10.81
CA THR A 21 -3.99 -7.20 9.38
C THR A 21 -2.81 -6.35 8.84
N GLN A 22 -2.56 -5.21 9.50
CA GLN A 22 -1.40 -4.36 9.33
C GLN A 22 -0.07 -5.12 9.47
N SER A 23 0.13 -5.93 10.54
CA SER A 23 1.39 -6.67 10.74
C SER A 23 1.65 -7.69 9.64
N LYS A 24 0.59 -8.28 9.07
CA LYS A 24 0.71 -9.24 7.96
C LYS A 24 1.05 -8.54 6.65
N THR A 25 0.36 -7.43 6.35
CA THR A 25 0.57 -6.66 5.11
C THR A 25 1.97 -6.05 5.08
N TYR A 26 2.40 -5.42 6.18
CA TYR A 26 3.75 -4.85 6.29
C TYR A 26 4.84 -5.92 6.07
N LYS A 27 4.68 -7.10 6.70
CA LYS A 27 5.63 -8.23 6.54
C LYS A 27 5.66 -8.79 5.12
N ALA A 28 4.55 -8.75 4.40
CA ALA A 28 4.48 -9.25 3.02
C ALA A 28 5.02 -8.23 2.01
N VAL A 29 4.67 -6.95 2.16
CA VAL A 29 4.95 -5.91 1.16
C VAL A 29 6.34 -5.28 1.34
N SER A 30 6.82 -5.08 2.57
CA SER A 30 8.12 -4.42 2.81
C SER A 30 9.30 -5.13 2.14
N PRO A 31 9.40 -6.48 2.15
CA PRO A 31 10.45 -7.18 1.40
C PRO A 31 10.36 -6.98 -0.12
N LEU A 32 9.14 -6.91 -0.67
CA LEU A 32 8.91 -6.71 -2.11
C LEU A 32 9.34 -5.31 -2.55
N ILE A 33 9.02 -4.28 -1.76
CA ILE A 33 9.47 -2.91 -2.03
C ILE A 33 11.01 -2.86 -2.05
N ARG A 34 11.68 -3.47 -1.06
CA ARG A 34 13.15 -3.50 -1.00
C ARG A 34 13.78 -4.25 -2.16
N LEU A 35 13.14 -5.33 -2.64
CA LEU A 35 13.60 -6.07 -3.81
C LEU A 35 13.48 -5.20 -5.07
N ALA A 36 12.30 -4.62 -5.29
CA ALA A 36 12.02 -3.81 -6.47
C ALA A 36 12.90 -2.56 -6.55
N LEU A 37 13.19 -1.91 -5.42
CA LEU A 37 14.11 -0.77 -5.37
C LEU A 37 15.53 -1.16 -5.82
N LYS A 38 16.02 -2.33 -5.41
CA LYS A 38 17.35 -2.84 -5.83
C LYS A 38 17.41 -3.13 -7.32
N GLU A 39 16.32 -3.64 -7.89
CA GLU A 39 16.21 -3.88 -9.34
C GLU A 39 16.24 -2.55 -10.11
N CYS A 40 15.54 -1.53 -9.63
CA CYS A 40 15.58 -0.19 -10.23
C CYS A 40 17.00 0.43 -10.21
N ASP A 41 17.75 0.25 -9.13
CA ASP A 41 19.13 0.77 -9.03
C ASP A 41 20.11 0.01 -9.96
N HIS A 42 19.84 -1.26 -10.30
CA HIS A 42 20.68 -2.05 -11.21
C HIS A 42 20.46 -1.66 -12.69
N ASP A 43 19.24 -1.32 -13.08
CA ASP A 43 18.95 -0.87 -14.45
C ASP A 43 19.60 0.49 -14.78
N GLU A 44 19.66 1.42 -13.81
CA GLU A 44 20.38 2.69 -14.00
C GLU A 44 21.90 2.52 -14.13
N SER A 45 22.48 1.51 -13.46
CA SER A 45 23.92 1.24 -13.53
C SER A 45 24.37 0.59 -14.85
N MET A 46 23.49 -0.08 -15.59
CA MET A 46 23.81 -0.72 -16.88
C MET A 46 23.48 0.17 -18.10
N SER A 47 22.64 1.19 -17.94
CA SER A 47 22.26 2.15 -18.99
C SER A 47 23.41 3.11 -19.40
N GLY A 48 24.58 3.01 -18.77
CA GLY A 48 25.77 3.79 -19.13
C GLY A 48 26.71 3.15 -20.16
N LYS A 49 26.49 1.90 -20.62
CA LYS A 49 27.41 1.19 -21.51
C LYS A 49 26.76 0.28 -22.54
N THR A 50 25.99 0.79 -23.51
CA THR A 50 25.97 0.21 -24.87
C THR A 50 25.39 1.16 -25.90
N ALA A 51 26.25 2.03 -26.45
CA ALA A 51 26.06 2.49 -27.82
C ALA A 51 26.72 1.44 -28.75
N GLN A 52 26.00 1.07 -29.81
CA GLN A 52 26.44 0.25 -30.96
C GLN A 52 26.58 -1.27 -30.73
N HIS A 53 25.62 -2.06 -31.24
CA HIS A 53 25.86 -2.84 -32.46
C HIS A 53 24.57 -3.50 -33.01
N THR A 54 24.62 -3.70 -34.31
CA THR A 54 23.61 -4.11 -35.30
C THR A 54 23.08 -5.55 -35.20
N SER A 55 21.82 -5.67 -35.61
CA SER A 55 21.18 -6.75 -36.42
C SER A 55 21.19 -8.21 -35.98
N ALA A 56 19.99 -8.79 -36.15
CA ALA A 56 19.66 -10.18 -36.52
C ALA A 56 19.27 -11.15 -35.39
N ASP A 57 17.94 -11.38 -35.37
CA ASP A 57 17.20 -12.58 -34.94
C ASP A 57 17.15 -12.95 -33.44
N PRO A 58 15.92 -13.09 -32.87
CA PRO A 58 15.73 -14.07 -31.82
C PRO A 58 14.36 -14.76 -31.92
N THR A 59 14.20 -15.70 -32.85
CA THR A 59 13.26 -16.80 -32.62
C THR A 59 13.95 -17.86 -31.76
N ALA A 60 13.34 -18.21 -30.63
CA ALA A 60 13.75 -19.23 -29.68
C ALA A 60 14.89 -18.86 -28.71
N ARG A 61 14.55 -18.10 -27.66
CA ARG A 61 14.96 -18.34 -26.24
C ARG A 61 14.57 -17.13 -25.37
N SER A 62 13.37 -17.11 -24.82
CA SER A 62 13.06 -16.52 -23.49
C SER A 62 11.55 -16.62 -23.25
N CYS A 63 11.05 -17.80 -22.87
CA CYS A 63 9.65 -17.93 -22.40
C CYS A 63 9.57 -18.25 -20.91
N LEU A 64 10.69 -18.16 -20.18
CA LEU A 64 10.78 -18.50 -18.76
C LEU A 64 11.65 -17.53 -17.93
N GLN A 65 12.07 -16.38 -18.48
CA GLN A 65 12.93 -15.41 -17.78
C GLN A 65 12.27 -14.06 -17.43
N ASP A 66 11.01 -13.82 -17.84
CA ASP A 66 10.33 -12.54 -17.60
C ASP A 66 9.38 -12.52 -16.39
N ALA A 67 9.35 -13.58 -15.57
CA ALA A 67 8.44 -13.67 -14.42
C ALA A 67 8.89 -12.82 -13.20
N THR A 68 10.07 -12.20 -13.25
CA THR A 68 10.66 -11.41 -12.15
C THR A 68 11.11 -10.04 -12.65
N GLY A 69 10.31 -9.39 -13.49
CA GLY A 69 10.51 -7.98 -13.82
C GLY A 69 9.88 -7.07 -12.75
N PRO A 70 10.36 -5.83 -12.57
CA PRO A 70 9.84 -4.89 -11.58
C PRO A 70 8.33 -4.62 -11.74
N ARG A 71 7.79 -4.81 -12.94
CA ARG A 71 6.34 -4.71 -13.22
C ARG A 71 5.51 -5.80 -12.53
N HIS A 72 6.03 -7.02 -12.41
CA HIS A 72 5.33 -8.10 -11.69
C HIS A 72 5.30 -7.78 -10.20
N THR A 73 6.43 -7.34 -9.64
CA THR A 73 6.55 -6.95 -8.24
C THR A 73 5.62 -5.77 -7.89
N ILE A 74 5.50 -4.78 -8.77
CA ILE A 74 4.54 -3.68 -8.61
C ILE A 74 3.10 -4.20 -8.56
N ASN A 75 2.75 -5.15 -9.43
CA ASN A 75 1.41 -5.72 -9.43
C ASN A 75 1.09 -6.50 -8.13
N ASP A 76 2.07 -7.25 -7.62
CA ASP A 76 1.94 -7.96 -6.34
C ASP A 76 1.77 -6.98 -5.17
N ILE A 77 2.52 -5.87 -5.18
CA ILE A 77 2.37 -4.78 -4.20
C ILE A 77 0.95 -4.19 -4.28
N CYS A 78 0.44 -3.91 -5.48
CA CYS A 78 -0.92 -3.42 -5.68
C CYS A 78 -1.98 -4.37 -5.09
N HIS A 79 -1.85 -5.68 -5.35
CA HIS A 79 -2.76 -6.69 -4.81
C HIS A 79 -2.71 -6.78 -3.29
N LEU A 80 -1.51 -6.77 -2.71
CA LEU A 80 -1.34 -6.88 -1.26
C LEU A 80 -1.80 -5.63 -0.52
N LEU A 81 -1.61 -4.44 -1.08
CA LEU A 81 -2.05 -3.18 -0.47
C LEU A 81 -3.56 -2.97 -0.60
N SER A 82 -4.20 -3.48 -1.65
CA SER A 82 -5.62 -3.26 -1.91
C SER A 82 -6.55 -4.11 -1.03
N HIS A 83 -6.06 -5.17 -0.37
CA HIS A 83 -6.87 -6.09 0.45
C HIS A 83 -8.16 -6.53 -0.25
N ASP A 84 -8.03 -6.99 -1.50
CA ASP A 84 -9.15 -7.41 -2.36
C ASP A 84 -10.17 -6.30 -2.68
N ASN A 85 -9.87 -5.04 -2.35
CA ASN A 85 -10.69 -3.90 -2.73
C ASN A 85 -10.37 -3.45 -4.16
N TYR A 86 -11.34 -3.62 -5.05
CA TYR A 86 -11.19 -3.24 -6.46
C TYR A 86 -10.86 -1.76 -6.66
N SER A 87 -11.52 -0.85 -5.94
CA SER A 87 -11.31 0.59 -6.09
C SER A 87 -9.89 1.00 -5.69
N SER A 88 -9.38 0.41 -4.61
CA SER A 88 -8.00 0.63 -4.15
C SER A 88 -6.97 0.05 -5.11
N TYR A 89 -7.24 -1.14 -5.66
CA TYR A 89 -6.39 -1.71 -6.69
C TYR A 89 -6.35 -0.83 -7.95
N ALA A 90 -7.52 -0.34 -8.40
CA ALA A 90 -7.61 0.55 -9.56
C ALA A 90 -6.86 1.87 -9.32
N ALA A 91 -6.95 2.44 -8.11
CA ALA A 91 -6.20 3.63 -7.71
C ALA A 91 -4.67 3.39 -7.78
N LEU A 92 -4.18 2.28 -7.23
CA LEU A 92 -2.75 1.94 -7.28
C LEU A 92 -2.27 1.66 -8.70
N ALA A 93 -3.07 0.95 -9.50
CA ALA A 93 -2.76 0.70 -10.90
C ALA A 93 -2.67 2.03 -11.68
N ALA A 94 -3.63 2.94 -11.47
CA ALA A 94 -3.59 4.28 -12.06
C ALA A 94 -2.35 5.07 -11.60
N ALA A 95 -2.03 5.07 -10.31
CA ALA A 95 -0.84 5.72 -9.77
C ALA A 95 0.46 5.16 -10.38
N SER A 96 0.57 3.83 -10.50
CA SER A 96 1.73 3.16 -11.11
C SER A 96 1.92 3.50 -12.59
N SER A 97 0.84 3.88 -13.28
CA SER A 97 0.91 4.32 -14.68
C SER A 97 1.31 5.80 -14.84
N GLN A 98 1.09 6.61 -13.81
CA GLN A 98 1.41 8.04 -13.79
C GLN A 98 2.79 8.34 -13.20
N LEU A 99 3.30 7.49 -12.31
CA LEU A 99 4.58 7.67 -11.61
C LEU A 99 5.69 6.83 -12.24
N SER A 100 6.95 7.23 -12.00
CA SER A 100 8.08 6.34 -12.25
C SER A 100 8.01 5.12 -11.32
N PRO A 101 8.61 3.96 -11.66
CA PRO A 101 8.64 2.81 -10.77
C PRO A 101 9.19 3.14 -9.38
N ARG A 102 10.25 3.96 -9.32
CA ARG A 102 10.86 4.40 -8.06
C ARG A 102 9.92 5.27 -7.23
N ASP A 103 9.23 6.22 -7.86
CA ASP A 103 8.27 7.09 -7.18
C ASP A 103 7.05 6.31 -6.68
N PHE A 104 6.58 5.34 -7.45
CA PHE A 104 5.51 4.43 -7.02
C PHE A 104 5.93 3.59 -5.82
N LEU A 105 7.16 3.06 -5.81
CA LEU A 105 7.68 2.30 -4.67
C LEU A 105 7.83 3.18 -3.43
N SER A 106 8.25 4.44 -3.57
CA SER A 106 8.24 5.43 -2.49
C SER A 106 6.83 5.64 -1.94
N LEU A 107 5.86 5.85 -2.83
CA LEU A 107 4.45 5.99 -2.45
C LEU A 107 3.96 4.74 -1.68
N ALA A 108 4.23 3.54 -2.17
CA ALA A 108 3.85 2.29 -1.52
C ALA A 108 4.46 2.13 -0.11
N ASP A 109 5.71 2.58 0.08
CA ASP A 109 6.37 2.55 1.39
C ASP A 109 5.73 3.54 2.38
N HIS A 110 5.36 4.74 1.92
CA HIS A 110 4.61 5.70 2.74
C HIS A 110 3.23 5.17 3.11
N LEU A 111 2.51 4.54 2.16
CA LEU A 111 1.22 3.90 2.44
C LEU A 111 1.34 2.85 3.55
N LEU A 112 2.38 2.02 3.53
CA LEU A 112 2.63 1.06 4.61
C LEU A 112 2.94 1.74 5.94
N THR A 113 3.74 2.80 5.92
CA THR A 113 4.17 3.54 7.11
C THR A 113 2.97 4.16 7.83
N HIS A 114 2.04 4.74 7.08
CA HIS A 114 0.80 5.33 7.63
C HIS A 114 -0.34 4.34 7.82
N ASN A 115 -0.12 3.04 7.55
CA ASN A 115 -1.17 2.03 7.61
C ASN A 115 -2.36 2.31 6.66
N ILE A 116 -2.10 2.92 5.51
CA ILE A 116 -3.09 3.23 4.49
C ILE A 116 -3.19 2.04 3.55
N THR A 117 -4.11 1.12 3.85
CA THR A 117 -4.37 -0.10 3.07
C THR A 117 -5.86 -0.27 2.78
N GLY A 118 -6.20 -1.13 1.83
CA GLY A 118 -7.60 -1.40 1.49
C GLY A 118 -8.32 -0.12 1.07
N LEU A 119 -9.58 0.05 1.50
CA LEU A 119 -10.43 1.20 1.17
C LEU A 119 -9.79 2.56 1.46
N LEU A 120 -8.89 2.64 2.44
CA LEU A 120 -8.21 3.89 2.81
C LEU A 120 -7.45 4.48 1.61
N ILE A 121 -6.88 3.62 0.76
CA ILE A 121 -6.17 4.04 -0.46
C ILE A 121 -7.12 4.68 -1.46
N ALA A 122 -8.32 4.13 -1.64
CA ALA A 122 -9.30 4.68 -2.58
C ALA A 122 -9.77 6.07 -2.15
N TRP A 123 -9.98 6.29 -0.84
CA TRP A 123 -10.33 7.61 -0.32
C TRP A 123 -9.18 8.61 -0.44
N ALA A 124 -7.95 8.17 -0.13
CA ALA A 124 -6.77 9.00 -0.30
C ALA A 124 -6.56 9.42 -1.76
N TRP A 125 -6.75 8.49 -2.70
CA TRP A 125 -6.70 8.74 -4.14
C TRP A 125 -7.76 9.75 -4.60
N SER A 126 -8.99 9.61 -4.11
CA SER A 126 -10.09 10.54 -4.39
C SER A 126 -9.80 11.94 -3.86
N PHE A 127 -9.24 12.05 -2.65
CA PHE A 127 -8.83 13.33 -2.06
C PHE A 127 -7.77 14.04 -2.90
N ALA A 128 -6.80 13.28 -3.40
CA ALA A 128 -5.76 13.75 -4.31
C ALA A 128 -6.28 14.03 -5.75
N LYS A 129 -7.59 13.90 -5.99
CA LYS A 129 -8.24 14.14 -7.29
C LYS A 129 -7.65 13.29 -8.42
N GLU A 130 -7.37 12.03 -8.12
CA GLU A 130 -6.86 11.05 -9.08
C GLU A 130 -5.51 11.44 -9.72
N ASN A 131 -4.72 12.25 -9.00
CA ASN A 131 -3.40 12.68 -9.42
C ASN A 131 -2.32 12.05 -8.54
N ALA A 132 -1.50 11.19 -9.14
CA ALA A 132 -0.49 10.43 -8.41
C ALA A 132 0.63 11.28 -7.83
N SER A 133 1.00 12.38 -8.51
CA SER A 133 2.02 13.29 -7.99
C SER A 133 1.53 14.03 -6.75
N VAL A 134 0.29 14.53 -6.77
CA VAL A 134 -0.32 15.18 -5.61
C VAL A 134 -0.50 14.20 -4.46
N PHE A 135 -0.95 12.98 -4.77
CA PHE A 135 -1.14 11.93 -3.77
C PHE A 135 0.17 11.59 -3.04
N LYS A 136 1.24 11.39 -3.81
CA LYS A 136 2.59 11.14 -3.28
C LYS A 136 3.08 12.33 -2.45
N ASP A 137 2.99 13.54 -2.98
CA ASP A 137 3.44 14.76 -2.30
C ASP A 137 2.70 14.99 -0.97
N GLN A 138 1.41 14.69 -0.90
CA GLN A 138 0.61 14.82 0.33
C GLN A 138 1.03 13.80 1.40
N LEU A 139 1.35 12.57 0.99
CA LEU A 139 1.85 11.54 1.89
C LEU A 139 3.27 11.81 2.36
N GLU A 140 4.18 12.23 1.47
CA GLU A 140 5.56 12.57 1.84
C GLU A 140 5.65 13.78 2.79
N ARG A 141 4.61 14.61 2.84
CA ARG A 141 4.50 15.78 3.73
C ARG A 141 3.72 15.51 5.01
N ASP A 142 3.24 14.28 5.23
CA ASP A 142 2.33 13.95 6.33
C ASP A 142 1.14 14.92 6.41
N ASP A 143 0.50 15.23 5.27
CA ASP A 143 -0.57 16.25 5.23
C ASP A 143 -1.71 15.88 6.21
N PRO A 144 -1.92 16.65 7.28
CA PRO A 144 -2.93 16.33 8.28
C PRO A 144 -4.34 16.36 7.70
N SER A 145 -4.57 17.11 6.62
CA SER A 145 -5.86 17.20 5.93
C SER A 145 -6.22 15.88 5.26
N LEU A 146 -5.23 15.22 4.64
CA LEU A 146 -5.40 13.91 4.01
C LEU A 146 -5.72 12.85 5.07
N ILE A 147 -4.92 12.81 6.15
CA ILE A 147 -5.10 11.84 7.23
C ILE A 147 -6.46 12.01 7.93
N HIS A 148 -6.85 13.26 8.20
CA HIS A 148 -8.14 13.55 8.80
C HIS A 148 -9.30 13.15 7.88
N HIS A 149 -9.20 13.43 6.58
CA HIS A 149 -10.21 13.03 5.60
C HIS A 149 -10.38 11.50 5.57
N ILE A 150 -9.29 10.75 5.42
CA ILE A 150 -9.34 9.28 5.35
C ILE A 150 -9.93 8.68 6.63
N ASN A 151 -9.52 9.16 7.80
CA ASN A 151 -10.05 8.69 9.07
C ASN A 151 -11.54 9.04 9.24
N GLY A 152 -11.98 10.19 8.75
CA GLY A 152 -13.40 10.59 8.74
C GLY A 152 -14.25 9.69 7.83
N GLU A 153 -13.77 9.38 6.62
CA GLU A 153 -14.43 8.43 5.72
C GLU A 153 -14.51 7.03 6.34
N ALA A 154 -13.46 6.58 7.02
CA ALA A 154 -13.44 5.30 7.73
C ALA A 154 -14.50 5.24 8.84
N GLU A 155 -14.63 6.30 9.63
CA GLU A 155 -15.64 6.41 10.68
C GLU A 155 -17.06 6.37 10.11
N ILE A 156 -17.33 7.17 9.07
CA ILE A 156 -18.63 7.19 8.39
C ILE A 156 -18.95 5.79 7.85
N TYR A 157 -18.00 5.16 7.15
CA TYR A 157 -18.20 3.84 6.58
C TYR A 157 -18.56 2.79 7.64
N GLU A 158 -17.87 2.78 8.78
CA GLU A 158 -18.13 1.85 9.88
C GLU A 158 -19.49 2.07 10.54
N VAL A 159 -19.92 3.33 10.71
CA VAL A 159 -21.24 3.68 11.24
C VAL A 159 -22.35 3.14 10.34
N PHE A 160 -22.19 3.24 9.02
CA PHE A 160 -23.21 2.77 8.07
C PHE A 160 -23.06 1.29 7.69
N ASN A 161 -21.93 0.64 7.98
CA ASN A 161 -21.66 -0.75 7.63
C ASN A 161 -21.16 -1.57 8.85
N PRO A 162 -21.95 -1.67 9.94
CA PRO A 162 -21.48 -2.31 11.18
C PRO A 162 -21.13 -3.80 11.03
N ALA A 163 -21.64 -4.46 9.98
CA ALA A 163 -21.35 -5.86 9.70
C ALA A 163 -19.95 -6.11 9.11
N VAL A 164 -19.29 -5.08 8.57
CA VAL A 164 -17.99 -5.20 7.88
C VAL A 164 -16.82 -5.15 8.88
N GLY A 165 -17.08 -4.71 10.11
CA GLY A 165 -16.04 -4.50 11.13
C GLY A 165 -15.19 -3.26 10.85
N PRO A 166 -14.15 -3.00 11.68
CA PRO A 166 -13.33 -1.81 11.54
C PRO A 166 -12.44 -1.87 10.30
N VAL A 167 -12.42 -0.79 9.52
CA VAL A 167 -11.60 -0.63 8.30
C VAL A 167 -10.15 -0.27 8.65
N GLY A 168 -9.91 0.17 9.89
CA GLY A 168 -8.61 0.62 10.38
C GLY A 168 -8.52 2.14 10.45
N ARG A 169 -7.39 2.64 10.94
CA ARG A 169 -7.09 4.07 11.05
C ARG A 169 -5.66 4.32 10.60
N CYS A 170 -5.46 5.50 10.01
CA CYS A 170 -4.15 6.03 9.69
C CYS A 170 -3.46 6.51 10.97
N ILE A 171 -2.14 6.35 11.03
CA ILE A 171 -1.28 6.72 12.17
C ILE A 171 -0.51 7.99 11.86
#